data_AF-A0A0K8QXF1-F1
#
_entry.id   AF-A0A0K8QXF1-F1
#
_cell.length_a   1.000
_cell.length_b   1.000
_cell.length_c   1.000
_cell.angle_alpha   90.00
_cell.angle_beta   90.00
_cell.angle_gamma   90.00
#
_symmetry.space_group_name_H-M   'P 1'
#
loop_
_entity.id
_entity.type
_entity.pdbx_description
1 polymer ?
#
loop_
_entity_poly.entity_id
_entity_poly.type
_entity_poly.pdbx_seq_one_letter_code
_entity_poly.pdbx_strand_id
1 'polypeptide(L)'
;MKKIWILLAVMTAFFTGEVAAQAIEGKVTLSGLSNGGTVKEATVVDLFKSFRDGNYKINFSYRADNVNRRGVVLFDTKTTVRLNGKTILQSTRGGWPWLPGDMFVPIEAFDLIPGIQKAGNAMTSKLTPDQMDTPLAKGKYEVILEMVSASEAVKGSIQPLTFSFNVN
;
A
#
# COMPACT_ATOMS: atom_id res chain seq x y z
N MET A 1 -47.00 28.24 27.41
CA MET A 1 -46.80 27.54 26.12
C MET A 1 -45.72 28.18 25.23
N LYS A 2 -45.68 29.51 25.02
CA LYS A 2 -44.64 30.17 24.17
C LYS A 2 -43.18 29.95 24.59
N LYS A 3 -42.90 29.77 25.89
CA LYS A 3 -41.53 29.56 26.42
C LYS A 3 -40.95 28.15 26.14
N ILE A 4 -41.80 27.15 25.92
CA ILE A 4 -41.39 25.76 25.60
C ILE A 4 -40.88 25.64 24.16
N TRP A 5 -41.47 26.40 23.23
CA TRP A 5 -41.04 26.44 21.83
C TRP A 5 -39.66 27.05 21.65
N ILE A 6 -39.29 28.02 22.50
CA ILE A 6 -37.96 28.64 22.48
C ILE A 6 -36.90 27.66 22.98
N LEU A 7 -37.19 26.88 24.02
CA LEU A 7 -36.26 25.86 24.52
C LEU A 7 -36.04 24.73 23.49
N LEU A 8 -37.09 24.35 22.77
CA LEU A 8 -37.01 23.32 21.72
C LEU A 8 -36.22 23.81 20.50
N ALA A 9 -36.34 25.09 20.15
CA ALA A 9 -35.58 25.70 19.05
C ALA A 9 -34.08 25.89 19.37
N VAL A 10 -33.74 26.10 20.65
CA VAL A 10 -32.32 26.17 21.08
C VAL A 10 -31.68 24.79 21.12
N MET A 11 -32.41 23.74 21.50
CA MET A 11 -31.91 22.35 21.53
C MET A 11 -31.65 21.76 20.14
N THR A 12 -32.41 22.13 19.10
CA THR A 12 -32.17 21.66 17.72
C THR A 12 -30.97 22.33 17.05
N ALA A 13 -30.56 23.52 17.50
CA ALA A 13 -29.38 24.22 16.96
C ALA A 13 -28.03 23.60 17.39
N PHE A 14 -28.02 22.75 18.43
CA PHE A 14 -26.79 22.11 18.93
C PHE A 14 -26.42 20.80 18.22
N PHE A 15 -27.24 20.29 17.29
CA PHE A 15 -26.99 19.00 16.61
C PHE A 15 -26.46 19.13 15.17
N THR A 16 -26.25 20.33 14.64
CA THR A 16 -25.66 20.52 13.30
C THR A 16 -24.16 20.79 13.39
N GLY A 17 -23.44 19.93 14.12
CA GLY A 17 -21.99 19.81 13.93
C GLY A 17 -21.78 18.97 12.68
N GLU A 18 -21.57 19.61 11.53
CA GLU A 18 -21.12 18.89 10.34
C GLU A 18 -19.77 18.24 10.65
N VAL A 19 -19.77 16.94 10.92
CA VAL A 19 -18.54 16.15 10.94
C VAL A 19 -18.05 16.12 9.50
N ALA A 20 -17.19 17.07 9.14
CA ALA A 20 -16.53 17.09 7.85
C ALA A 20 -15.72 15.80 7.73
N ALA A 21 -16.25 14.83 6.99
CA ALA A 21 -15.53 13.61 6.68
C ALA A 21 -14.24 13.98 5.94
N GLN A 22 -13.11 13.53 6.45
CA GLN A 22 -11.82 13.76 5.82
C GLN A 22 -11.80 12.98 4.50
N ALA A 23 -11.62 13.67 3.38
CA ALA A 23 -11.56 13.04 2.06
C ALA A 23 -10.09 12.85 1.64
N ILE A 24 -9.74 11.63 1.21
CA ILE A 24 -8.43 11.30 0.65
C ILE A 24 -8.58 10.80 -0.78
N GLU A 25 -7.82 11.41 -1.68
CA GLU A 25 -7.66 10.94 -3.05
C GLU A 25 -6.19 10.68 -3.33
N GLY A 26 -5.85 9.50 -3.84
CA GLY A 26 -4.47 9.16 -4.11
C GLY A 26 -4.30 8.04 -5.11
N LYS A 27 -3.03 7.72 -5.37
CA LYS A 27 -2.63 6.60 -6.23
C LYS A 27 -1.26 6.08 -5.84
N VAL A 28 -1.06 4.79 -6.04
CA VAL A 28 0.26 4.15 -6.03
C VAL A 28 0.67 3.91 -7.48
N THR A 29 1.92 4.19 -7.83
CA THR A 29 2.46 3.99 -9.18
C THR A 29 3.84 3.36 -9.13
N LEU A 30 4.26 2.74 -10.23
CA LEU A 30 5.59 2.14 -10.39
C LEU A 30 6.32 2.82 -11.55
N SER A 31 7.61 3.06 -11.38
CA SER A 31 8.51 3.54 -12.43
C SER A 31 9.69 2.60 -12.59
N GLY A 32 10.20 2.48 -13.81
CA GLY A 32 11.38 1.68 -14.15
C GLY A 32 11.12 0.20 -14.44
N LEU A 33 9.91 -0.30 -14.19
CA LEU A 33 9.46 -1.62 -14.63
C LEU A 33 8.21 -1.48 -15.50
N SER A 34 8.27 -1.97 -16.74
CA SER A 34 7.11 -2.03 -17.64
C SER A 34 6.16 -3.15 -17.22
N ASN A 35 4.86 -2.89 -17.24
CA ASN A 35 3.86 -3.93 -16.97
C ASN A 35 3.95 -5.06 -18.01
N GLY A 36 4.08 -6.30 -17.55
CA GLY A 36 4.31 -7.49 -18.38
C GLY A 36 5.76 -7.65 -18.85
N GLY A 37 6.68 -6.78 -18.41
CA GLY A 37 8.10 -6.85 -18.74
C GLY A 37 8.78 -8.08 -18.16
N THR A 38 9.98 -8.38 -18.63
CA THR A 38 10.85 -9.42 -18.05
C THR A 38 11.85 -8.76 -17.10
N VAL A 39 11.97 -9.27 -15.87
CA VAL A 39 13.00 -8.81 -14.92
C VAL A 39 14.34 -9.44 -15.28
N LYS A 40 15.44 -8.71 -15.06
CA LYS A 40 16.81 -9.19 -15.36
C LYS A 40 17.47 -9.84 -14.14
N GLU A 41 16.89 -9.59 -12.97
CA GLU A 41 17.37 -10.08 -11.69
C GLU A 41 17.25 -11.60 -11.62
N ALA A 42 18.31 -12.26 -11.17
CA ALA A 42 18.35 -13.72 -11.08
C ALA A 42 17.80 -14.23 -9.73
N THR A 43 18.02 -13.46 -8.66
CA THR A 43 17.67 -13.83 -7.30
C THR A 43 16.72 -12.84 -6.66
N VAL A 44 16.03 -13.29 -5.61
CA VAL A 44 15.13 -12.44 -4.82
C VAL A 44 15.87 -11.24 -4.23
N VAL A 45 17.14 -11.43 -3.84
CA VAL A 45 17.98 -10.37 -3.28
C VAL A 45 18.29 -9.30 -4.32
N ASP A 46 18.60 -9.69 -5.55
CA ASP A 46 18.85 -8.73 -6.63
C ASP A 46 17.58 -7.96 -6.99
N LEU A 47 16.42 -8.63 -7.01
CA LEU A 47 15.13 -7.96 -7.17
C LEU A 47 14.90 -6.92 -6.06
N PHE A 48 15.16 -7.29 -4.81
CA PHE A 48 15.06 -6.36 -3.68
C PHE A 48 16.00 -5.16 -3.84
N LYS A 49 17.26 -5.38 -4.24
CA LYS A 49 18.21 -4.29 -4.51
C LYS A 49 17.69 -3.36 -5.60
N SER A 50 17.12 -3.87 -6.69
CA SER A 50 16.56 -3.03 -7.75
C SER A 50 15.42 -2.13 -7.26
N PHE A 51 14.59 -2.57 -6.32
CA PHE A 51 13.62 -1.69 -5.67
C PHE A 51 14.29 -0.68 -4.72
N ARG A 52 15.16 -1.15 -3.83
CA ARG A 52 15.86 -0.34 -2.82
C ARG A 52 16.71 0.78 -3.42
N ASP A 53 17.43 0.46 -4.49
CA ASP A 53 18.35 1.37 -5.18
C ASP A 53 17.64 2.26 -6.22
N GLY A 54 16.32 2.08 -6.37
CA GLY A 54 15.48 2.93 -7.19
C GLY A 54 15.52 2.64 -8.68
N ASN A 55 15.93 1.43 -9.10
CA ASN A 55 15.68 0.96 -10.46
C ASN A 55 14.17 0.76 -10.67
N TYR A 56 13.48 0.23 -9.64
CA TYR A 56 12.02 0.08 -9.59
C TYR A 56 11.45 0.94 -8.46
N LYS A 57 10.92 2.12 -8.81
CA LYS A 57 10.45 3.11 -7.81
C LYS A 57 8.95 3.02 -7.62
N ILE A 58 8.53 2.75 -6.40
CA ILE A 58 7.13 2.87 -6.00
C ILE A 58 6.89 4.32 -5.55
N ASN A 59 5.95 4.99 -6.19
CA ASN A 59 5.53 6.34 -5.78
C ASN A 59 4.12 6.27 -5.22
N PHE A 60 3.93 6.90 -4.07
CA PHE A 60 2.62 7.16 -3.50
C PHE A 60 2.36 8.65 -3.54
N SER A 61 1.25 9.02 -4.15
CA SER A 61 0.78 10.40 -4.23
C SER A 61 -0.62 10.46 -3.64
N TYR A 62 -0.85 11.32 -2.66
CA TYR A 62 -2.20 11.57 -2.18
C TYR A 62 -2.42 13.00 -1.75
N ARG A 63 -3.67 13.42 -1.85
CA ARG A 63 -4.21 14.67 -1.34
C ARG A 63 -5.21 14.36 -0.26
N ALA A 64 -5.33 15.27 0.70
CA ALA A 64 -6.24 15.08 1.80
C ALA A 64 -6.81 16.43 2.24
N ASP A 65 -8.14 16.55 2.20
CA ASP A 65 -8.83 17.78 2.59
C ASP A 65 -9.00 17.81 4.12
N ASN A 66 -8.75 18.98 4.72
CA ASN A 66 -8.86 19.20 6.18
C ASN A 66 -7.93 18.38 7.08
N VAL A 67 -6.89 17.77 6.53
CA VAL A 67 -5.75 17.37 7.35
C VAL A 67 -5.01 18.66 7.67
N ASN A 68 -5.17 19.18 8.90
CA ASN A 68 -4.46 20.37 9.38
C ASN A 68 -3.04 20.37 8.81
N ARG A 69 -2.53 21.50 8.31
CA ARG A 69 -1.32 21.71 7.46
C ARG A 69 0.00 20.99 7.85
N ARG A 70 -0.01 20.09 8.85
CA ARG A 70 1.06 19.23 9.37
C ARG A 70 0.64 17.76 9.64
N GLY A 71 -0.57 17.35 9.30
CA GLY A 71 -1.17 16.13 9.82
C GLY A 71 -0.75 14.88 9.05
N VAL A 72 -0.10 13.99 9.78
CA VAL A 72 0.24 12.63 9.35
C VAL A 72 -1.05 11.81 9.22
N VAL A 73 -1.16 11.00 8.17
CA VAL A 73 -2.21 9.99 8.01
C VAL A 73 -1.58 8.61 8.13
N LEU A 74 -2.23 7.72 8.86
CA LEU A 74 -1.80 6.34 8.97
C LEU A 74 -2.44 5.51 7.85
N PHE A 75 -1.61 4.77 7.12
CA PHE A 75 -2.05 3.84 6.09
C PHE A 75 -1.61 2.42 6.42
N ASP A 76 -2.52 1.48 6.19
CA ASP A 76 -2.22 0.07 6.10
C ASP A 76 -1.80 -0.24 4.67
N THR A 77 -0.64 -0.87 4.51
CA THR A 77 -0.15 -1.31 3.21
C THR A 77 -0.59 -2.74 2.98
N LYS A 78 -1.23 -3.02 1.84
CA LYS A 78 -1.63 -4.38 1.45
C LYS A 78 -0.80 -4.85 0.28
N THR A 79 -0.38 -6.10 0.35
CA THR A 79 0.38 -6.76 -0.73
C THR A 79 -0.34 -8.03 -1.11
N THR A 80 -0.71 -8.14 -2.39
CA THR A 80 -1.14 -9.39 -3.01
C THR A 80 -0.15 -9.78 -4.09
N VAL A 81 0.32 -11.02 -4.07
CA VAL A 81 1.20 -11.57 -5.10
C VAL A 81 0.60 -12.87 -5.63
N ARG A 82 0.51 -12.97 -6.95
CA ARG A 82 0.14 -14.19 -7.66
C ARG A 82 1.30 -14.65 -8.53
N LEU A 83 1.48 -15.97 -8.61
CA LEU A 83 2.40 -16.62 -9.54
C LEU A 83 1.58 -17.56 -10.43
N ASN A 84 1.65 -17.33 -11.75
CA ASN A 84 0.89 -18.10 -12.74
C ASN A 84 -0.62 -18.17 -12.41
N GLY A 85 -1.19 -17.03 -11.97
CA GLY A 85 -2.59 -16.90 -11.57
C GLY A 85 -2.93 -17.42 -10.17
N LYS A 86 -2.04 -18.16 -9.49
CA LYS A 86 -2.26 -18.64 -8.12
C LYS A 86 -1.76 -17.61 -7.10
N THR A 87 -2.61 -17.20 -6.16
CA THR A 87 -2.20 -16.36 -5.02
C THR A 87 -1.18 -17.10 -4.16
N ILE A 88 0.01 -16.51 -4.03
CA ILE A 88 1.12 -17.02 -3.20
C ILE A 88 1.32 -16.19 -1.92
N LEU A 89 0.87 -14.94 -1.93
CA LEU A 89 0.86 -14.05 -0.77
C LEU A 89 -0.37 -13.14 -0.78
N GLN A 90 -0.98 -12.99 0.40
CA GLN A 90 -1.80 -11.84 0.78
C GLN A 90 -1.36 -11.41 2.18
N SER A 91 -1.15 -10.12 2.37
CA SER A 91 -0.61 -9.58 3.62
C SER A 91 -1.04 -8.13 3.82
N THR A 92 -0.99 -7.68 5.06
CA THR A 92 -1.26 -6.30 5.44
C THR A 92 -0.29 -5.88 6.53
N ARG A 93 0.34 -4.70 6.37
CA ARG A 93 1.16 -4.07 7.42
C ARG A 93 0.49 -2.78 7.82
N GLY A 94 0.14 -2.66 9.09
CA GLY A 94 -0.68 -1.56 9.57
C GLY A 94 0.09 -0.33 10.00
N GLY A 95 -0.59 0.82 9.96
CA GLY A 95 -0.22 2.00 10.74
C GLY A 95 1.02 2.75 10.26
N TRP A 96 1.35 2.72 8.96
CA TRP A 96 2.48 3.49 8.43
C TRP A 96 2.13 4.98 8.34
N PRO A 97 2.95 5.87 8.93
CA PRO A 97 2.70 7.31 8.88
C PRO A 97 3.15 7.92 7.56
N TRP A 98 2.27 8.68 6.92
CA TRP A 98 2.52 9.36 5.66
C TRP A 98 2.08 10.82 5.70
N LEU A 99 2.76 11.66 4.91
CA LEU A 99 2.41 13.07 4.71
C LEU A 99 1.75 13.25 3.34
N PRO A 100 0.75 14.14 3.21
CA PRO A 100 0.16 14.43 1.91
C PRO A 100 1.20 14.96 0.91
N GLY A 101 1.03 14.60 -0.37
CA GLY A 101 1.95 14.92 -1.45
C GLY A 101 2.53 13.69 -2.14
N ASP A 102 3.59 13.92 -2.92
CA ASP A 102 4.29 12.90 -3.69
C ASP A 102 5.48 12.36 -2.88
N MET A 103 5.55 11.04 -2.71
CA MET A 103 6.63 10.39 -1.96
C MET A 103 7.04 9.07 -2.61
N PHE A 104 8.31 8.72 -2.44
CA PHE A 104 8.77 7.36 -2.69
C PHE A 104 8.39 6.46 -1.52
N VAL A 105 7.90 5.26 -1.85
CA VAL A 105 7.60 4.23 -0.87
C VAL A 105 8.71 3.18 -0.91
N PRO A 106 9.42 2.94 0.21
CA PRO A 106 10.38 1.85 0.28
C PRO A 106 9.65 0.53 0.08
N ILE A 107 10.26 -0.41 -0.63
CA ILE A 107 9.63 -1.70 -0.92
C ILE A 107 9.32 -2.49 0.36
N GLU A 108 10.07 -2.24 1.43
CA GLU A 108 9.92 -2.79 2.77
C GLU A 108 8.59 -2.40 3.46
N ALA A 109 7.93 -1.35 2.98
CA ALA A 109 6.57 -1.03 3.41
C ALA A 109 5.58 -2.11 2.94
N PHE A 110 5.94 -2.91 1.93
CA PHE A 110 5.15 -4.01 1.39
C PHE A 110 5.85 -5.35 1.64
N ASP A 111 5.07 -6.43 1.68
CA ASP A 111 5.59 -7.80 1.81
C ASP A 111 5.90 -8.45 0.46
N LEU A 112 6.18 -7.64 -0.58
CA LEU A 112 6.42 -8.16 -1.92
C LEU A 112 7.61 -9.14 -1.95
N ILE A 113 8.75 -8.72 -1.38
CA ILE A 113 9.98 -9.51 -1.40
C ILE A 113 9.83 -10.81 -0.58
N PRO A 114 9.35 -10.78 0.69
CA PRO A 114 9.03 -12.01 1.41
C PRO A 114 8.03 -12.92 0.69
N GLY A 115 7.02 -12.34 0.01
CA GLY A 115 6.03 -13.09 -0.76
C GLY A 115 6.62 -13.84 -1.93
N ILE A 116 7.51 -13.20 -2.68
CA ILE A 116 8.23 -13.83 -3.79
C ILE A 116 9.20 -14.89 -3.27
N GLN A 117 9.87 -14.63 -2.16
CA GLN A 117 10.80 -15.59 -1.54
C GLN A 117 10.10 -16.90 -1.13
N LYS A 118 8.86 -16.81 -0.62
CA LYS A 118 8.01 -17.98 -0.32
C LYS A 118 7.67 -18.80 -1.56
N ALA A 119 7.63 -18.19 -2.74
CA ALA A 119 7.38 -18.93 -3.98
C ALA A 119 8.57 -19.79 -4.40
N GLY A 120 9.79 -19.30 -4.13
CA GLY A 120 11.03 -20.02 -4.41
C GLY A 120 11.37 -21.11 -3.40
N ASN A 121 10.97 -20.95 -2.13
CA ASN A 121 11.30 -21.87 -1.04
C ASN A 121 10.10 -22.25 -0.16
N ALA A 122 10.06 -23.50 0.31
CA ALA A 122 9.21 -23.88 1.44
C ALA A 122 9.68 -23.10 2.70
N MET A 123 8.82 -22.24 3.22
CA MET A 123 9.19 -21.29 4.28
C MET A 123 9.58 -22.01 5.57
N THR A 124 10.86 -21.89 5.96
CA THR A 124 11.34 -22.17 7.32
C THR A 124 11.40 -20.85 8.10
N SER A 125 11.26 -20.91 9.43
CA SER A 125 11.30 -19.71 10.31
C SER A 125 12.68 -19.02 10.34
N LYS A 126 13.70 -19.63 9.74
CA LYS A 126 15.05 -19.10 9.54
C LYS A 126 15.53 -19.48 8.16
N LEU A 127 16.19 -18.55 7.49
CA LEU A 127 16.92 -18.82 6.25
C LEU A 127 18.27 -19.45 6.60
N THR A 128 18.60 -20.57 5.97
CA THR A 128 19.98 -21.05 5.91
C THR A 128 20.80 -20.15 4.99
N PRO A 129 22.14 -20.13 5.08
CA PRO A 129 22.99 -19.38 4.15
C PRO A 129 22.66 -19.63 2.68
N ASP A 130 22.38 -20.89 2.30
CA ASP A 130 22.02 -21.26 0.92
C ASP A 130 20.64 -20.72 0.49
N GLN A 131 19.77 -20.40 1.45
CA GLN A 131 18.45 -19.79 1.20
C GLN A 131 18.50 -18.25 1.19
N MET A 132 19.63 -17.63 1.55
CA MET A 132 19.75 -16.18 1.54
C MET A 132 19.81 -15.63 0.11
N ASP A 133 20.33 -16.39 -0.85
CA ASP A 133 20.41 -16.01 -2.27
C ASP A 133 19.47 -16.86 -3.14
N THR A 134 18.20 -16.90 -2.73
CA THR A 134 17.18 -17.75 -3.39
C THR A 134 16.94 -17.28 -4.83
N PRO A 135 17.03 -18.18 -5.84
CA PRO A 135 16.65 -17.87 -7.21
C PRO A 135 15.19 -17.46 -7.33
N LEU A 136 14.87 -16.55 -8.25
CA LEU A 136 13.47 -16.26 -8.56
C LEU A 136 12.82 -17.49 -9.22
N ALA A 137 11.66 -17.90 -8.71
CA ALA A 137 10.89 -18.95 -9.37
C ALA A 137 10.41 -18.46 -10.73
N LYS A 138 10.56 -19.29 -11.76
CA LYS A 138 10.15 -18.93 -13.13
C LYS A 138 8.64 -18.81 -13.23
N GLY A 139 8.19 -17.89 -14.07
CA GLY A 139 6.78 -17.69 -14.39
C GLY A 139 6.34 -16.24 -14.41
N LYS A 140 5.02 -16.06 -14.52
CA LYS A 140 4.38 -14.75 -14.54
C LYS A 140 3.95 -14.35 -13.13
N TYR A 141 4.51 -13.25 -12.63
CA TYR A 141 4.10 -12.63 -11.39
C TYR A 141 3.07 -11.54 -11.67
N GLU A 142 2.04 -11.49 -10.83
CA GLU A 142 1.05 -10.41 -10.80
C GLU A 142 0.99 -9.85 -9.37
N VAL A 143 1.18 -8.54 -9.24
CA VAL A 143 1.35 -7.85 -7.97
C VAL A 143 0.31 -6.75 -7.86
N ILE A 144 -0.32 -6.67 -6.70
CA ILE A 144 -1.22 -5.58 -6.31
C ILE A 144 -0.70 -4.98 -5.01
N LEU A 145 -0.36 -3.70 -5.04
CA LEU A 145 0.07 -2.91 -3.89
C LEU A 145 -0.97 -1.83 -3.59
N GLU A 146 -1.43 -1.79 -2.34
CA GLU A 146 -2.51 -0.91 -1.92
C GLU A 146 -2.10 -0.11 -0.69
N MET A 147 -2.56 1.15 -0.63
CA MET A 147 -2.51 1.98 0.57
C MET A 147 -3.95 2.21 1.01
N VAL A 148 -4.30 1.76 2.21
CA VAL A 148 -5.66 1.86 2.76
C VAL A 148 -5.59 2.69 4.02
N SER A 149 -6.43 3.73 4.15
CA SER A 149 -6.47 4.51 5.39
C SER A 149 -6.75 3.59 6.58
N ALA A 150 -5.95 3.70 7.64
CA ALA A 150 -6.15 2.95 8.88
C ALA A 150 -7.36 3.48 9.69
N SER A 151 -7.92 4.62 9.31
CA SER A 151 -9.09 5.24 9.95
C SER A 151 -10.33 5.13 9.06
N GLU A 152 -11.41 4.60 9.62
CA GLU A 152 -12.74 4.53 8.99
C GLU A 152 -13.41 5.91 8.84
N ALA A 153 -12.96 6.90 9.62
CA ALA A 153 -13.46 8.28 9.53
C ALA A 153 -12.96 9.02 8.28
N VAL A 154 -11.93 8.46 7.63
CA VAL A 154 -11.37 8.97 6.39
C VAL A 154 -12.08 8.30 5.22
N LYS A 155 -12.78 9.10 4.42
CA LYS A 155 -13.46 8.67 3.20
C LYS A 155 -12.57 8.95 1.99
N GLY A 156 -12.87 8.32 0.86
CA GLY A 156 -12.19 8.56 -0.41
C GLY A 156 -11.58 7.29 -1.01
N SER A 157 -10.70 7.45 -1.99
CA SER A 157 -10.16 6.35 -2.78
C SER A 157 -8.68 6.54 -3.08
N ILE A 158 -7.90 5.49 -2.86
CA ILE A 158 -6.53 5.40 -3.34
C ILE A 158 -6.48 4.33 -4.42
N GLN A 159 -6.11 4.73 -5.62
CA GLN A 159 -5.96 3.78 -6.72
C GLN A 159 -4.78 2.85 -6.44
N PRO A 160 -5.01 1.53 -6.44
CA PRO A 160 -3.97 0.55 -6.17
C PRO A 160 -3.00 0.47 -7.35
N LEU A 161 -1.75 0.13 -7.07
CA LEU A 161 -0.79 -0.23 -8.10
C LEU A 161 -0.96 -1.69 -8.46
N THR A 162 -1.33 -1.97 -9.70
CA THR A 162 -1.34 -3.33 -10.27
C THR A 162 -0.31 -3.41 -11.38
N PHE A 163 0.61 -4.38 -11.29
CA PHE A 163 1.60 -4.65 -12.33
C PHE A 163 1.93 -6.13 -12.39
N SER A 164 2.54 -6.53 -13.50
CA SER A 164 3.00 -7.88 -13.73
C SER A 164 4.41 -7.88 -14.31
N PHE A 165 5.13 -8.96 -14.10
CA PHE A 165 6.44 -9.19 -14.72
C PHE A 165 6.71 -10.69 -14.88
N ASN A 166 7.62 -11.03 -15.79
CA ASN A 166 8.01 -12.38 -16.09
C ASN A 166 9.43 -12.67 -15.59
N VAL A 167 9.63 -13.88 -15.09
CA VAL A 167 10.94 -14.46 -14.76
C VAL A 167 11.17 -15.65 -15.69
N ASN A 168 12.26 -15.62 -16.46
CA ASN A 168 12.57 -16.61 -17.50
C ASN A 168 13.53 -17.72 -17.06
#